data_AF-A0A357HYF1-F1
#
_entry.id   AF-A0A357HYF1-F1
#
_cell.length_a   1.000
_cell.length_b   1.000
_cell.length_c   1.000
_cell.angle_alpha   90.00
_cell.angle_beta   90.00
_cell.angle_gamma   90.00
#
_symmetry.space_group_name_H-M   'P 1'
#
loop_
_entity.id
_entity.type
_entity.pdbx_description
1 polymer ?
#
loop_
_entity_poly.entity_id
_entity_poly.type
_entity_poly.pdbx_seq_one_letter_code
_entity_poly.pdbx_strand_id
1 'polypeptide(L)'
;MPSSPSGFSGKRIKKGLRSCTQYWLCSIMVTYSHTESAQSPTLFFDISSCAEIVFFMIKSFILALMCLCTFCSFVTPALAQDNLRVTVANLNQDVSLLAQNLKTLRLEIEELHRENARLRSQVAAASSNRDTEAQITNLASAIETLRREYRAADEAQKQQILTEVNRQVGALASEFQAAINSIAKAVDSQPQVSAPVHFSDDFPKTGKPYVVRSGDTLSKIARDHGSTIKHIQNANKIVNPSRDLKVGETIFIPIAQ
;
A
#
# COMPACT_ATOMS: atom_id res chain seq x y z
N MET A 1 -2.01 31.62 -44.42
CA MET A 1 -2.87 32.74 -43.91
C MET A 1 -3.70 32.21 -42.76
N PRO A 2 -4.16 33.02 -41.79
CA PRO A 2 -3.70 34.38 -41.37
C PRO A 2 -2.90 34.24 -40.03
N SER A 3 -2.59 35.22 -39.17
CA SER A 3 -2.29 36.68 -39.26
C SER A 3 -1.54 37.11 -37.99
N SER A 4 -0.79 38.22 -38.03
CA SER A 4 -0.35 38.98 -36.84
C SER A 4 -1.53 39.62 -36.09
N PRO A 5 -1.30 40.27 -34.93
CA PRO A 5 -1.43 41.74 -34.97
C PRO A 5 -0.40 42.56 -34.14
N SER A 6 -0.39 43.86 -34.42
CA SER A 6 0.16 45.04 -33.71
C SER A 6 0.65 44.88 -32.25
N GLY A 7 1.69 45.57 -31.76
CA GLY A 7 2.29 46.82 -32.24
C GLY A 7 1.84 48.02 -31.39
N PHE A 8 2.74 48.62 -30.60
CA PHE A 8 2.48 49.89 -29.91
C PHE A 8 3.72 50.79 -29.85
N SER A 9 3.50 52.10 -30.01
CA SER A 9 4.54 53.12 -30.18
C SER A 9 4.88 53.84 -28.87
N GLY A 10 6.17 54.06 -28.62
CA GLY A 10 6.69 54.69 -27.39
C GLY A 10 7.64 55.88 -27.64
N LYS A 11 7.38 56.76 -28.62
CA LYS A 11 8.18 57.98 -28.81
C LYS A 11 7.84 59.06 -27.76
N ARG A 12 8.72 59.30 -26.78
CA ARG A 12 8.87 60.62 -26.11
C ARG A 12 10.26 60.76 -25.46
N ILE A 13 10.55 61.94 -24.91
CA ILE A 13 11.79 62.32 -24.19
C ILE A 13 13.05 62.56 -25.08
N LYS A 14 12.97 63.53 -26.00
CA LYS A 14 14.14 64.32 -26.48
C LYS A 14 13.76 65.78 -26.77
N LYS A 15 13.30 66.52 -25.76
CA LYS A 15 13.18 68.00 -25.77
C LYS A 15 13.42 68.55 -24.36
N GLY A 16 14.67 68.90 -24.04
CA GLY A 16 15.04 69.43 -22.73
C GLY A 16 16.43 70.07 -22.64
N LEU A 17 17.13 70.28 -23.76
CA LEU A 17 18.55 70.67 -23.75
C LEU A 17 18.91 71.72 -24.82
N ARG A 18 18.08 72.76 -24.98
CA ARG A 18 18.36 73.95 -25.81
C ARG A 18 17.85 75.29 -25.26
N SER A 19 17.34 75.35 -24.02
CA SER A 19 16.64 76.55 -23.49
C SER A 19 17.44 77.45 -22.56
N CYS A 20 18.65 77.08 -22.12
CA CYS A 20 19.44 77.87 -21.16
C CYS A 20 20.42 78.87 -21.81
N THR A 21 20.89 78.62 -23.03
CA THR A 21 21.89 79.50 -23.70
C THR A 21 21.29 80.77 -24.30
N GLN A 22 19.95 80.88 -24.39
CA GLN A 22 19.26 82.05 -24.95
C GLN A 22 19.12 83.21 -23.95
N TYR A 23 19.14 82.93 -22.65
CA TYR A 23 18.77 83.91 -21.61
C TYR A 23 19.89 84.85 -21.17
N TRP A 24 21.15 84.56 -21.50
CA TRP A 24 22.30 85.37 -21.04
C TRP A 24 22.71 86.49 -22.00
N LEU A 25 22.27 86.44 -23.26
CA LEU A 25 22.64 87.44 -24.29
C LEU A 25 21.62 88.59 -24.45
N CYS A 26 20.39 88.45 -23.93
CA CYS A 26 19.39 89.51 -24.04
C CYS A 26 19.55 90.65 -23.01
N SER A 27 20.20 90.42 -21.86
CA SER A 27 20.31 91.45 -20.80
C SER A 27 21.40 92.51 -21.03
N ILE A 28 22.28 92.32 -22.03
CA ILE A 28 23.39 93.27 -22.32
C ILE A 28 23.04 94.22 -23.48
N MET A 29 21.99 93.95 -24.26
CA MET A 29 21.59 94.78 -25.43
C MET A 29 20.46 95.80 -25.17
N VAL A 30 19.89 95.85 -23.95
CA VAL A 30 18.67 96.66 -23.67
C VAL A 30 18.98 98.04 -23.05
N THR A 31 20.22 98.31 -22.66
CA THR A 31 20.62 99.56 -21.98
C THR A 31 21.29 100.62 -22.88
N TYR A 32 21.21 100.48 -24.20
CA TYR A 32 21.87 101.41 -25.15
C TYR A 32 20.94 101.96 -26.26
N SER A 33 19.69 102.30 -25.89
CA SER A 33 18.75 103.04 -26.77
C SER A 33 17.77 103.90 -25.96
N HIS A 34 18.26 104.99 -25.36
CA HIS A 34 17.51 106.25 -25.21
C HIS A 34 18.43 107.36 -24.66
N THR A 35 18.81 108.31 -25.53
CA THR A 35 18.42 109.73 -25.42
C THR A 35 18.82 110.43 -26.70
N GLU A 36 17.86 111.11 -27.32
CA GLU A 36 17.97 111.80 -28.60
C GLU A 36 18.34 113.27 -28.40
N SER A 37 18.95 113.88 -29.41
CA SER A 37 18.89 115.32 -29.76
C SER A 37 18.78 116.41 -28.66
N ALA A 38 19.83 117.23 -28.51
CA ALA A 38 19.75 118.71 -28.59
C ALA A 38 21.14 119.38 -28.57
N GLN A 39 21.19 120.64 -29.03
CA GLN A 39 22.33 121.52 -29.25
C GLN A 39 23.46 121.60 -28.19
N SER A 40 24.63 121.98 -28.72
CA SER A 40 25.89 122.46 -28.11
C SER A 40 25.72 123.81 -27.32
N PRO A 41 26.75 124.41 -26.66
CA PRO A 41 28.20 124.18 -26.84
C PRO A 41 29.15 124.25 -25.61
N THR A 42 30.39 123.80 -25.87
CA THR A 42 31.66 124.20 -25.22
C THR A 42 31.77 124.20 -23.70
N LEU A 43 32.48 123.19 -23.17
CA LEU A 43 33.68 123.46 -22.35
C LEU A 43 34.69 122.31 -22.48
N PHE A 44 35.86 122.64 -23.03
CA PHE A 44 36.91 121.70 -23.40
C PHE A 44 37.90 121.59 -22.22
N PHE A 45 37.67 120.63 -21.31
CA PHE A 45 38.59 120.36 -20.19
C PHE A 45 38.87 118.86 -20.03
N ASP A 46 40.05 118.48 -20.52
CA ASP A 46 40.89 117.34 -20.11
C ASP A 46 40.24 115.98 -19.78
N ILE A 47 39.72 115.30 -20.81
CA ILE A 47 39.41 113.87 -20.75
C ILE A 47 40.70 113.00 -20.67
N SER A 48 41.87 113.56 -21.04
CA SER A 48 43.12 112.81 -21.15
C SER A 48 43.67 112.37 -19.80
N SER A 49 43.66 113.26 -18.80
CA SER A 49 44.13 112.93 -17.44
C SER A 49 43.25 111.89 -16.74
N CYS A 50 41.93 111.91 -16.96
CA CYS A 50 41.02 110.91 -16.42
C CYS A 50 41.20 109.53 -17.08
N ALA A 51 41.50 109.50 -18.38
CA ALA A 51 41.73 108.25 -19.11
C ALA A 51 42.99 107.51 -18.63
N GLU A 52 44.11 108.23 -18.39
CA GLU A 52 45.35 107.67 -17.84
C GLU A 52 45.12 107.02 -16.45
N ILE A 53 44.44 107.71 -15.54
CA ILE A 53 44.17 107.21 -14.18
C ILE A 53 43.25 105.97 -14.21
N VAL A 54 42.18 106.00 -15.01
CA VAL A 54 41.27 104.86 -15.18
C VAL A 54 42.00 103.68 -15.80
N PHE A 55 42.87 103.91 -16.81
CA PHE A 55 43.69 102.87 -17.41
C PHE A 55 44.65 102.25 -16.38
N PHE A 56 45.31 103.05 -15.54
CA PHE A 56 46.21 102.55 -14.50
C PHE A 56 45.48 101.72 -13.44
N MET A 57 44.30 102.17 -12.97
CA MET A 57 43.47 101.41 -12.02
C MET A 57 42.96 100.09 -12.61
N ILE A 58 42.48 100.09 -13.86
CA ILE A 58 42.05 98.87 -14.56
C ILE A 58 43.22 97.90 -14.71
N LYS A 59 44.42 98.40 -15.03
CA LYS A 59 45.63 97.57 -15.22
C LYS A 59 46.10 96.94 -13.90
N SER A 60 46.07 97.68 -12.79
CA SER A 60 46.30 97.15 -11.45
C SER A 60 45.23 96.14 -11.03
N PHE A 61 43.95 96.39 -11.33
CA PHE A 61 42.86 95.47 -11.02
C PHE A 61 42.97 94.15 -11.80
N ILE A 62 43.29 94.21 -13.10
CA ILE A 62 43.55 93.02 -13.93
C ILE A 62 44.77 92.26 -13.41
N LEU A 63 45.86 92.95 -13.04
CA LEU A 63 47.04 92.29 -12.47
C LEU A 63 46.72 91.59 -11.13
N ALA A 64 45.95 92.25 -10.26
CA ALA A 64 45.47 91.66 -9.01
C ALA A 64 44.54 90.46 -9.25
N LEU A 65 43.63 90.55 -10.23
CA LEU A 65 42.73 89.45 -10.62
C LEU A 65 43.51 88.27 -11.20
N MET A 66 44.54 88.52 -12.02
CA MET A 66 45.43 87.50 -12.56
C MET A 66 46.24 86.82 -11.44
N CYS A 67 46.80 87.58 -10.49
CA CYS A 67 47.44 87.03 -9.29
C CYS A 67 46.46 86.23 -8.41
N LEU A 68 45.22 86.69 -8.25
CA LEU A 68 44.19 85.98 -7.49
C LEU A 68 43.82 84.66 -8.19
N CYS A 69 43.67 84.66 -9.51
CA CYS A 69 43.38 83.46 -10.30
C CYS A 69 44.54 82.47 -10.33
N THR A 70 45.80 82.91 -10.41
CA THR A 70 46.96 82.00 -10.33
C THR A 70 47.12 81.42 -8.92
N PHE A 71 46.91 82.23 -7.88
CA PHE A 71 46.91 81.77 -6.49
C PHE A 71 45.78 80.77 -6.21
N CYS A 72 44.57 81.04 -6.70
CA CYS A 72 43.42 80.13 -6.58
C CYS A 72 43.58 78.83 -7.41
N SER A 73 44.34 78.87 -8.51
CA SER A 73 44.68 77.66 -9.28
C SER A 73 45.75 76.81 -8.59
N PHE A 74 46.68 77.44 -7.87
CA PHE A 74 47.71 76.74 -7.08
C PHE A 74 47.14 76.14 -5.78
N VAL A 75 46.12 76.79 -5.20
CA VAL A 75 45.35 76.27 -4.05
C VAL A 75 44.15 75.45 -4.54
N THR A 76 44.43 74.32 -5.19
CA THR A 76 43.42 73.27 -5.41
C THR A 76 43.04 72.66 -4.04
N PRO A 77 41.76 72.31 -3.77
CA PRO A 77 41.36 71.79 -2.46
C PRO A 77 41.76 70.32 -2.28
N ALA A 78 43.05 70.08 -1.99
CA ALA A 78 43.59 68.75 -1.74
C ALA A 78 42.86 68.01 -0.61
N LEU A 79 42.43 68.72 0.43
CA LEU A 79 41.92 68.17 1.69
C LEU A 79 40.51 67.57 1.62
N ALA A 80 39.75 67.80 0.54
CA ALA A 80 38.42 67.20 0.36
C ALA A 80 38.44 65.90 -0.47
N GLN A 81 39.51 65.67 -1.23
CA GLN A 81 39.55 64.60 -2.24
C GLN A 81 40.14 63.29 -1.72
N ASP A 82 40.94 63.33 -0.66
CA ASP A 82 41.58 62.14 -0.08
C ASP A 82 40.56 61.18 0.55
N ASN A 83 39.59 61.68 1.31
CA ASN A 83 38.51 60.87 1.87
C ASN A 83 37.71 60.15 0.76
N LEU A 84 37.35 60.86 -0.30
CA LEU A 84 36.61 60.28 -1.43
C LEU A 84 37.45 59.26 -2.20
N ARG A 85 38.75 59.51 -2.40
CA ARG A 85 39.68 58.56 -3.04
C ARG A 85 39.85 57.28 -2.21
N VAL A 86 39.96 57.39 -0.89
CA VAL A 86 40.02 56.23 0.01
C VAL A 86 38.69 55.46 0.00
N THR A 87 37.54 56.14 0.03
CA THR A 87 36.23 55.48 -0.10
C THR A 87 36.08 54.74 -1.44
N VAL A 88 36.50 55.34 -2.54
CA VAL A 88 36.48 54.69 -3.88
C VAL A 88 37.48 53.53 -3.96
N ALA A 89 38.64 53.63 -3.32
CA ALA A 89 39.60 52.52 -3.24
C ALA A 89 39.04 51.34 -2.45
N ASN A 90 38.43 51.59 -1.28
CA ASN A 90 37.77 50.58 -0.47
C ASN A 90 36.61 49.92 -1.23
N LEU A 91 35.74 50.71 -1.88
CA LEU A 91 34.65 50.18 -2.71
C LEU A 91 35.14 49.32 -3.89
N ASN A 92 36.23 49.71 -4.55
CA ASN A 92 36.83 48.90 -5.61
C ASN A 92 37.40 47.57 -5.08
N GLN A 93 37.95 47.58 -3.86
CA GLN A 93 38.39 46.37 -3.16
C GLN A 93 37.19 45.47 -2.79
N ASP A 94 36.12 46.04 -2.23
CA ASP A 94 34.90 45.31 -1.86
C ASP A 94 34.20 44.70 -3.08
N VAL A 95 34.11 45.43 -4.20
CA VAL A 95 33.58 44.90 -5.47
C VAL A 95 34.45 43.77 -6.01
N SER A 96 35.79 43.86 -5.86
CA SER A 96 36.71 42.80 -6.27
C SER A 96 36.56 41.54 -5.41
N LEU A 97 36.40 41.69 -4.09
CA LEU A 97 36.13 40.61 -3.15
C LEU A 97 34.75 39.97 -3.39
N LEU A 98 33.71 40.77 -3.61
CA LEU A 98 32.38 40.29 -3.95
C LEU A 98 32.39 39.50 -5.28
N ALA A 99 33.14 39.96 -6.28
CA ALA A 99 33.32 39.26 -7.54
C ALA A 99 34.10 37.93 -7.40
N GLN A 100 34.98 37.79 -6.39
CA GLN A 100 35.60 36.52 -6.03
C GLN A 100 34.59 35.59 -5.34
N ASN A 101 33.86 36.08 -4.33
CA ASN A 101 32.85 35.30 -3.63
C ASN A 101 31.74 34.78 -4.57
N LEU A 102 31.29 35.59 -5.53
CA LEU A 102 30.34 35.17 -6.56
C LEU A 102 30.89 34.09 -7.50
N LYS A 103 32.20 34.05 -7.76
CA LYS A 103 32.83 32.95 -8.51
C LYS A 103 32.85 31.67 -7.68
N THR A 104 33.22 31.74 -6.40
CA THR A 104 33.22 30.58 -5.49
C THR A 104 31.82 29.99 -5.35
N LEU A 105 30.82 30.81 -5.03
CA LEU A 105 29.42 30.38 -4.92
C LEU A 105 28.88 29.77 -6.23
N ARG A 106 29.30 30.30 -7.40
CA ARG A 106 28.91 29.72 -8.69
C ARG A 106 29.52 28.33 -8.92
N LEU A 107 30.76 28.10 -8.48
CA LEU A 107 31.39 26.78 -8.54
C LEU A 107 30.71 25.79 -7.59
N GLU A 108 30.41 26.23 -6.37
CA GLU A 108 29.70 25.44 -5.36
C GLU A 108 28.28 25.05 -5.83
N ILE A 109 27.53 25.97 -6.46
CA ILE A 109 26.22 25.67 -7.06
C ILE A 109 26.33 24.64 -8.19
N GLU A 110 27.35 24.77 -9.05
CA GLU A 110 27.61 23.82 -10.15
C GLU A 110 28.00 22.42 -9.61
N GLU A 111 28.77 22.37 -8.53
CA GLU A 111 29.13 21.14 -7.82
C GLU A 111 27.91 20.49 -7.14
N LEU A 112 27.12 21.26 -6.38
CA LEU A 112 25.86 20.81 -5.76
C LEU A 112 24.84 20.31 -6.79
N HIS A 113 24.80 20.89 -7.99
CA HIS A 113 23.96 20.39 -9.08
C HIS A 113 24.46 19.05 -9.64
N ARG A 114 25.78 18.87 -9.78
CA ARG A 114 26.38 17.59 -10.18
C ARG A 114 26.19 16.51 -9.13
N GLU A 115 26.36 16.85 -7.84
CA GLU A 115 26.10 15.94 -6.74
C GLU A 115 24.62 15.55 -6.67
N ASN A 116 23.69 16.50 -6.81
CA ASN A 116 22.26 16.19 -6.92
C ASN A 116 21.95 15.28 -8.12
N ALA A 117 22.56 15.50 -9.29
CA ALA A 117 22.38 14.65 -10.45
C ALA A 117 22.92 13.22 -10.20
N ARG A 118 24.07 13.10 -9.52
CA ARG A 118 24.67 11.81 -9.12
C ARG A 118 23.85 11.09 -8.05
N LEU A 119 23.37 11.78 -7.02
CA LEU A 119 22.52 11.20 -5.98
C LEU A 119 21.19 10.73 -6.60
N ARG A 120 20.60 11.50 -7.51
CA ARG A 120 19.41 11.07 -8.27
C ARG A 120 19.66 9.85 -9.14
N SER A 121 20.82 9.73 -9.79
CA SER A 121 21.14 8.53 -10.58
C SER A 121 21.44 7.31 -9.70
N GLN A 122 22.07 7.48 -8.54
CA GLN A 122 22.25 6.42 -7.54
C GLN A 122 20.92 5.95 -6.94
N VAL A 123 20.03 6.88 -6.57
CA VAL A 123 18.67 6.55 -6.11
C VAL A 123 17.87 5.87 -7.22
N ALA A 124 17.98 6.32 -8.48
CA ALA A 124 17.35 5.64 -9.62
C ALA A 124 17.91 4.24 -9.87
N ALA A 125 19.22 4.02 -9.66
CA ALA A 125 19.85 2.71 -9.77
C ALA A 125 19.40 1.76 -8.64
N ALA A 126 19.35 2.25 -7.40
CA ALA A 126 18.91 1.50 -6.22
C ALA A 126 17.40 1.24 -6.21
N SER A 127 16.58 2.18 -6.69
CA SER A 127 15.15 1.94 -6.93
C SER A 127 14.94 1.01 -8.12
N SER A 128 15.90 0.93 -9.06
CA SER A 128 15.95 -0.11 -10.08
C SER A 128 16.50 -1.45 -9.57
N ASN A 129 16.08 -1.87 -8.38
CA ASN A 129 15.95 -3.29 -8.00
C ASN A 129 14.89 -4.02 -8.88
N ARG A 130 14.90 -3.74 -10.19
CA ARG A 130 14.11 -4.38 -11.24
C ARG A 130 14.38 -5.87 -11.29
N ASP A 131 15.58 -6.30 -10.93
CA ASP A 131 15.93 -7.72 -10.80
C ASP A 131 15.15 -8.37 -9.64
N THR A 132 15.00 -7.68 -8.51
CA THR A 132 14.15 -8.13 -7.39
C THR A 132 12.67 -8.09 -7.77
N GLU A 133 12.21 -7.07 -8.48
CA GLU A 133 10.82 -6.95 -8.96
C GLU A 133 10.48 -8.04 -10.00
N ALA A 134 11.41 -8.34 -10.91
CA ALA A 134 11.36 -9.46 -11.84
C ALA A 134 11.37 -10.83 -11.12
N GLN A 135 12.19 -10.98 -10.07
CA GLN A 135 12.17 -12.19 -9.24
C GLN A 135 10.84 -12.36 -8.49
N ILE A 136 10.27 -11.29 -7.93
CA ILE A 136 8.98 -11.31 -7.23
C ILE A 136 7.84 -11.67 -8.20
N THR A 137 7.82 -11.08 -9.41
CA THR A 137 6.80 -11.39 -10.42
C THR A 137 6.93 -12.80 -10.99
N ASN A 138 8.17 -13.27 -11.23
CA ASN A 138 8.43 -14.67 -11.58
C ASN A 138 7.95 -15.63 -10.48
N LEU A 139 8.29 -15.35 -9.22
CA LEU A 139 7.86 -16.16 -8.07
C LEU A 139 6.34 -16.17 -7.89
N ALA A 140 5.67 -15.03 -8.07
CA ALA A 140 4.20 -14.95 -8.02
C ALA A 140 3.54 -15.81 -9.11
N SER A 141 4.08 -15.82 -10.34
CA SER A 141 3.56 -16.67 -11.42
C SER A 141 3.85 -18.17 -11.19
N ALA A 142 4.99 -18.51 -10.58
CA ALA A 142 5.31 -19.87 -10.16
C ALA A 142 4.35 -20.36 -9.05
N ILE A 143 4.06 -19.53 -8.04
CA ILE A 143 3.11 -19.83 -6.96
C ILE A 143 1.70 -20.07 -7.51
N GLU A 144 1.21 -19.23 -8.42
CA GLU A 144 -0.13 -19.43 -9.00
C GLU A 144 -0.19 -20.64 -9.95
N THR A 145 0.92 -21.01 -10.58
CA THR A 145 1.00 -22.26 -11.36
C THR A 145 0.98 -23.48 -10.46
N LEU A 146 1.82 -23.52 -9.41
CA LEU A 146 1.83 -24.58 -8.40
C LEU A 146 0.46 -24.72 -7.71
N ARG A 147 -0.23 -23.61 -7.42
CA ARG A 147 -1.56 -23.62 -6.81
C ARG A 147 -2.63 -24.23 -7.73
N ARG A 148 -2.52 -24.02 -9.04
CA ARG A 148 -3.42 -24.63 -10.04
C ARG A 148 -3.13 -26.11 -10.21
N GLU A 149 -1.85 -26.50 -10.29
CA GLU A 149 -1.42 -27.90 -10.33
C GLU A 149 -1.88 -28.68 -9.09
N TYR A 150 -1.66 -28.13 -7.89
CA TYR A 150 -2.09 -28.76 -6.63
C TYR A 150 -3.62 -28.98 -6.59
N ARG A 151 -4.42 -27.99 -7.01
CA ARG A 151 -5.89 -28.13 -7.09
C ARG A 151 -6.33 -29.16 -8.13
N ALA A 152 -5.65 -29.24 -9.28
CA ALA A 152 -5.93 -30.24 -10.30
C ALA A 152 -5.57 -31.65 -9.81
N ALA A 153 -4.45 -31.80 -9.09
CA ALA A 153 -4.02 -33.05 -8.49
C ALA A 153 -4.96 -33.50 -7.36
N ASP A 154 -5.39 -32.59 -6.48
CA ASP A 154 -6.33 -32.87 -5.39
C ASP A 154 -7.68 -33.39 -5.91
N GLU A 155 -8.29 -32.71 -6.90
CA GLU A 155 -9.54 -33.19 -7.49
C GLU A 155 -9.34 -34.52 -8.26
N ALA A 156 -8.23 -34.69 -8.99
CA ALA A 156 -7.92 -35.96 -9.64
C ALA A 156 -7.75 -37.12 -8.64
N GLN A 157 -7.05 -36.89 -7.53
CA GLN A 157 -6.85 -37.87 -6.46
C GLN A 157 -8.19 -38.20 -5.78
N LYS A 158 -9.05 -37.21 -5.53
CA LYS A 158 -10.40 -37.41 -5.00
C LYS A 158 -11.26 -38.27 -5.92
N GLN A 159 -11.23 -38.04 -7.25
CA GLN A 159 -11.96 -38.88 -8.20
C GLN A 159 -11.42 -40.33 -8.23
N GLN A 160 -10.10 -40.52 -8.11
CA GLN A 160 -9.48 -41.86 -7.99
C GLN A 160 -9.92 -42.58 -6.70
N ILE A 161 -9.88 -41.90 -5.56
CA ILE A 161 -10.32 -42.44 -4.26
C ILE A 161 -11.80 -42.83 -4.32
N LEU A 162 -12.67 -41.95 -4.85
CA LEU A 162 -14.10 -42.26 -4.99
C LEU A 162 -14.36 -43.47 -5.91
N THR A 163 -13.62 -43.57 -7.01
CA THR A 163 -13.71 -44.71 -7.95
C THR A 163 -13.28 -46.01 -7.26
N GLU A 164 -12.17 -46.00 -6.52
CA GLU A 164 -11.65 -47.17 -5.81
C GLU A 164 -12.54 -47.58 -4.63
N VAL A 165 -13.03 -46.63 -3.83
CA VAL A 165 -14.00 -46.89 -2.76
C VAL A 165 -15.29 -47.49 -3.34
N ASN A 166 -15.83 -46.95 -4.43
CA ASN A 166 -17.02 -47.51 -5.08
C ASN A 166 -16.76 -48.94 -5.61
N ARG A 167 -15.57 -49.20 -6.17
CA ARG A 167 -15.14 -50.55 -6.60
C ARG A 167 -15.08 -51.53 -5.42
N GLN A 168 -14.51 -51.12 -4.29
CA GLN A 168 -14.42 -51.93 -3.08
C GLN A 168 -15.80 -52.22 -2.47
N VAL A 169 -16.67 -51.21 -2.37
CA VAL A 169 -18.06 -51.37 -1.89
C VAL A 169 -18.85 -52.34 -2.78
N GLY A 170 -18.71 -52.22 -4.11
CA GLY A 170 -19.35 -53.14 -5.06
C GLY A 170 -18.83 -54.58 -4.94
N ALA A 171 -17.52 -54.76 -4.75
CA ALA A 171 -16.92 -56.08 -4.55
C ALA A 171 -17.40 -56.72 -3.23
N LEU A 172 -17.38 -55.98 -2.12
CA LEU A 172 -17.83 -56.42 -0.80
C LEU A 172 -19.33 -56.79 -0.81
N ALA A 173 -20.16 -56.01 -1.48
CA ALA A 173 -21.59 -56.30 -1.62
C ALA A 173 -21.83 -57.61 -2.41
N SER A 174 -21.05 -57.85 -3.47
CA SER A 174 -21.11 -59.08 -4.26
C SER A 174 -20.67 -60.32 -3.46
N GLU A 175 -19.57 -60.19 -2.70
CA GLU A 175 -19.08 -61.25 -1.80
C GLU A 175 -20.10 -61.58 -0.69
N PHE A 176 -20.69 -60.56 -0.07
CA PHE A 176 -21.75 -60.74 0.92
C PHE A 176 -22.99 -61.40 0.33
N GLN A 177 -23.41 -61.03 -0.89
CA GLN A 177 -24.53 -61.67 -1.58
C GLN A 177 -24.22 -63.14 -1.91
N ALA A 178 -23.00 -63.46 -2.31
CA ALA A 178 -22.56 -64.84 -2.55
C ALA A 178 -22.59 -65.67 -1.25
N ALA A 179 -22.17 -65.09 -0.13
CA ALA A 179 -22.24 -65.72 1.19
C ALA A 179 -23.70 -65.94 1.66
N ILE A 180 -24.60 -64.97 1.49
CA ILE A 180 -26.03 -65.15 1.77
C ILE A 180 -26.60 -66.30 0.93
N ASN A 181 -26.29 -66.33 -0.37
CA ASN A 181 -26.79 -67.36 -1.28
C ASN A 181 -26.27 -68.78 -0.92
N SER A 182 -25.07 -68.90 -0.34
CA SER A 182 -24.55 -70.19 0.13
C SER A 182 -25.23 -70.65 1.42
N ILE A 183 -25.49 -69.73 2.36
CA ILE A 183 -26.24 -70.02 3.59
C ILE A 183 -27.68 -70.43 3.27
N ALA A 184 -28.37 -69.72 2.37
CA ALA A 184 -29.73 -70.05 1.97
C ALA A 184 -29.84 -71.49 1.43
N LYS A 185 -28.89 -71.91 0.56
CA LYS A 185 -28.81 -73.29 0.06
C LYS A 185 -28.51 -74.31 1.15
N ALA A 186 -27.69 -73.96 2.14
CA ALA A 186 -27.37 -74.85 3.26
C ALA A 186 -28.58 -75.08 4.18
N VAL A 187 -29.36 -74.03 4.47
CA VAL A 187 -30.60 -74.12 5.27
C VAL A 187 -31.65 -75.00 4.58
N ASP A 188 -31.83 -74.83 3.27
CA ASP A 188 -32.79 -75.62 2.47
C ASP A 188 -32.39 -77.11 2.34
N SER A 189 -31.12 -77.43 2.58
CA SER A 189 -30.57 -78.80 2.53
C SER A 189 -30.67 -79.55 3.87
N GLN A 190 -31.22 -78.94 4.92
CA GLN A 190 -31.20 -79.52 6.26
C GLN A 190 -32.41 -80.46 6.49
N PRO A 191 -32.20 -81.75 6.84
CA PRO A 191 -33.31 -82.67 7.12
C PRO A 191 -34.21 -82.13 8.23
N GLN A 192 -35.52 -82.13 7.99
CA GLN A 192 -36.52 -81.62 8.91
C GLN A 192 -36.41 -82.31 10.27
N VAL A 193 -36.03 -81.56 11.31
CA VAL A 193 -36.03 -82.06 12.69
C VAL A 193 -37.47 -82.39 13.07
N SER A 194 -37.68 -83.57 13.64
CA SER A 194 -38.97 -84.05 14.13
C SER A 194 -39.70 -82.96 14.92
N ALA A 195 -41.00 -82.76 14.63
CA ALA A 195 -41.79 -81.63 15.11
C ALA A 195 -41.57 -81.31 16.61
N PRO A 196 -41.45 -80.02 17.01
CA PRO A 196 -41.22 -79.63 18.39
C PRO A 196 -42.23 -80.30 19.34
N VAL A 197 -41.73 -80.99 20.37
CA VAL A 197 -42.58 -81.64 21.37
C VAL A 197 -43.22 -80.56 22.23
N HIS A 198 -44.45 -80.20 21.88
CA HIS A 198 -45.23 -79.18 22.58
C HIS A 198 -46.01 -79.79 23.74
N PHE A 199 -45.56 -79.55 24.97
CA PHE A 199 -46.32 -79.86 26.18
C PHE A 199 -47.47 -78.86 26.34
N SER A 200 -48.72 -79.33 26.33
CA SER A 200 -49.85 -78.50 26.74
C SER A 200 -49.99 -78.49 28.27
N ASP A 201 -50.50 -77.41 28.85
CA ASP A 201 -50.86 -77.37 30.27
C ASP A 201 -52.29 -77.84 30.55
N ASP A 202 -52.92 -78.48 29.55
CA ASP A 202 -54.20 -79.17 29.64
C ASP A 202 -54.03 -80.50 30.39
N PHE A 203 -54.11 -80.42 31.71
CA PHE A 203 -54.12 -81.55 32.64
C PHE A 203 -54.71 -81.11 33.99
N PRO A 204 -55.42 -82.00 34.74
CA PRO A 204 -55.93 -81.71 36.08
C PRO A 204 -54.81 -81.24 37.02
N LYS A 205 -54.98 -80.09 37.68
CA LYS A 205 -54.02 -79.60 38.70
C LYS A 205 -54.21 -80.29 40.06
N THR A 206 -55.32 -81.02 40.23
CA THR A 206 -55.54 -81.98 41.31
C THR A 206 -54.80 -83.28 41.02
N GLY A 207 -54.14 -83.85 42.03
CA GLY A 207 -53.33 -85.05 41.85
C GLY A 207 -52.59 -85.45 43.11
N LYS A 208 -51.76 -86.50 43.00
CA LYS A 208 -50.93 -87.00 44.12
C LYS A 208 -49.49 -87.24 43.63
N PRO A 209 -48.46 -86.98 44.45
CA PRO A 209 -47.10 -87.40 44.16
C PRO A 209 -46.99 -88.94 44.27
N TYR A 210 -46.21 -89.55 43.38
CA TYR A 210 -45.94 -90.98 43.35
C TYR A 210 -44.46 -91.25 43.15
N VAL A 211 -43.89 -92.15 43.96
CA VAL A 211 -42.50 -92.60 43.81
C VAL A 211 -42.47 -93.83 42.90
N VAL A 212 -41.87 -93.66 41.73
CA VAL A 212 -41.76 -94.68 40.67
C VAL A 212 -41.01 -95.91 41.18
N ARG A 213 -41.55 -97.10 40.98
CA ARG A 213 -40.95 -98.37 41.42
C ARG A 213 -40.35 -99.13 40.24
N SER A 214 -39.49 -100.10 40.55
CA SER A 214 -38.90 -100.97 39.53
C SER A 214 -40.00 -101.78 38.82
N GLY A 215 -40.01 -101.72 37.48
CA GLY A 215 -41.02 -102.36 36.64
C GLY A 215 -42.29 -101.53 36.40
N ASP A 216 -42.36 -100.29 36.84
CA ASP A 216 -43.45 -99.39 36.46
C ASP A 216 -43.25 -98.77 35.07
N THR A 217 -44.37 -98.41 34.44
CA THR A 217 -44.42 -97.68 33.16
C THR A 217 -45.49 -96.60 33.26
N LEU A 218 -45.38 -95.50 32.49
CA LEU A 218 -46.41 -94.45 32.52
C LEU A 218 -47.82 -95.00 32.22
N SER A 219 -47.95 -96.00 31.34
CA SER A 219 -49.21 -96.66 31.03
C SER A 219 -49.82 -97.38 32.23
N LYS A 220 -48.99 -98.08 33.02
CA LYS A 220 -49.41 -98.78 34.23
C LYS A 220 -49.76 -97.79 35.35
N ILE A 221 -48.87 -96.83 35.63
CA ILE A 221 -49.10 -95.78 36.63
C ILE A 221 -50.38 -94.99 36.31
N ALA A 222 -50.59 -94.60 35.05
CA ALA A 222 -51.80 -93.91 34.63
C ALA A 222 -53.05 -94.75 34.90
N ARG A 223 -53.03 -96.05 34.56
CA ARG A 223 -54.17 -96.95 34.78
C ARG A 223 -54.46 -97.17 36.26
N ASP A 224 -53.43 -97.44 37.07
CA ASP A 224 -53.56 -97.77 38.49
C ASP A 224 -54.05 -96.57 39.32
N HIS A 225 -53.80 -95.34 38.85
CA HIS A 225 -54.18 -94.09 39.51
C HIS A 225 -55.30 -93.28 38.82
N GLY A 226 -55.94 -93.81 37.77
CA GLY A 226 -57.06 -93.14 37.08
C GLY A 226 -56.67 -91.89 36.27
N SER A 227 -55.43 -91.85 35.76
CA SER A 227 -54.88 -90.75 34.95
C SER A 227 -54.73 -91.13 33.48
N THR A 228 -54.20 -90.22 32.66
CA THR A 228 -53.80 -90.50 31.27
C THR A 228 -52.30 -90.31 31.08
N ILE A 229 -51.71 -91.08 30.16
CA ILE A 229 -50.28 -90.98 29.82
C ILE A 229 -49.94 -89.54 29.40
N LYS A 230 -50.79 -88.90 28.58
CA LYS A 230 -50.63 -87.50 28.15
C LYS A 230 -50.64 -86.52 29.33
N HIS A 231 -51.55 -86.67 30.29
CA HIS A 231 -51.58 -85.79 31.47
C HIS A 231 -50.31 -85.93 32.30
N ILE A 232 -49.83 -87.15 32.54
CA ILE A 232 -48.58 -87.37 33.29
C ILE A 232 -47.38 -86.82 32.51
N GLN A 233 -47.29 -87.02 31.20
CA GLN A 233 -46.23 -86.43 30.36
C GLN A 233 -46.25 -84.90 30.37
N ASN A 234 -47.44 -84.29 30.24
CA ASN A 234 -47.61 -82.84 30.25
C ASN A 234 -47.31 -82.20 31.61
N ALA A 235 -47.67 -82.88 32.71
CA ALA A 235 -47.45 -82.40 34.07
C ALA A 235 -45.98 -82.49 34.51
N ASN A 236 -45.28 -83.56 34.11
CA ASN A 236 -43.88 -83.81 34.48
C ASN A 236 -42.89 -83.45 33.35
N LYS A 237 -43.38 -82.88 32.24
CA LYS A 237 -42.62 -82.52 31.02
C LYS A 237 -41.74 -83.68 30.48
N ILE A 238 -42.28 -84.90 30.50
CA ILE A 238 -41.62 -86.13 30.03
C ILE A 238 -41.74 -86.26 28.51
N VAL A 239 -40.61 -86.12 27.80
CA VAL A 239 -40.54 -86.23 26.33
C VAL A 239 -40.65 -87.69 25.90
N ASN A 240 -39.82 -88.55 26.49
CA ASN A 240 -39.65 -89.96 26.11
C ASN A 240 -39.92 -90.87 27.32
N PRO A 241 -41.10 -91.51 27.43
CA PRO A 241 -41.47 -92.29 28.61
C PRO A 241 -40.52 -93.47 28.90
N SER A 242 -39.84 -94.00 27.87
CA SER A 242 -38.88 -95.10 28.00
C SER A 242 -37.46 -94.68 28.39
N ARG A 243 -37.15 -93.37 28.37
CA ARG A 243 -35.80 -92.84 28.68
C ARG A 243 -35.79 -91.94 29.92
N ASP A 244 -36.86 -91.20 30.14
CA ASP A 244 -36.90 -90.12 31.11
C ASP A 244 -37.47 -90.57 32.47
N LEU A 245 -38.26 -91.65 32.51
CA LEU A 245 -38.88 -92.19 33.72
C LEU A 245 -37.87 -93.03 34.53
N LYS A 246 -37.48 -92.59 35.74
CA LYS A 246 -36.48 -93.29 36.56
C LYS A 246 -37.09 -93.91 37.83
N VAL A 247 -36.55 -95.05 38.25
CA VAL A 247 -36.93 -95.70 39.52
C VAL A 247 -36.45 -94.85 40.70
N GLY A 248 -37.33 -94.64 41.68
CA GLY A 248 -37.09 -93.75 42.83
C GLY A 248 -37.44 -92.28 42.58
N GLU A 249 -37.78 -91.90 41.35
CA GLU A 249 -38.22 -90.55 41.01
C GLU A 249 -39.62 -90.27 41.55
N THR A 250 -39.85 -89.06 42.06
CA THR A 250 -41.19 -88.62 42.51
C THR A 250 -41.85 -87.83 41.39
N ILE A 251 -42.87 -88.41 40.77
CA ILE A 251 -43.66 -87.79 39.71
C ILE A 251 -45.03 -87.34 40.22
N PHE A 252 -45.58 -86.28 39.63
CA PHE A 252 -46.96 -85.86 39.88
C PHE A 252 -47.93 -86.65 38.99
N ILE A 253 -48.98 -87.22 39.58
CA ILE A 253 -50.06 -87.88 38.84
C ILE A 253 -51.32 -86.99 38.89
N PRO A 254 -51.69 -86.34 37.77
CA PRO A 254 -52.97 -85.65 37.63
C PRO A 254 -54.15 -86.61 37.76
N ILE A 255 -55.13 -86.30 38.60
CA ILE A 255 -56.37 -87.08 38.75
C ILE A 255 -57.53 -86.10 38.62
N ALA A 256 -58.42 -86.32 37.65
CA ALA A 256 -59.71 -85.65 37.60
C ALA A 256 -60.59 -86.22 38.71
N GLN A 257 -61.16 -85.34 39.54
CA GLN A 257 -62.09 -85.72 40.62
C GLN A 257 -63.49 -85.97 40.07
#